data_AF-A0A0F7S0C2-F1
#
_entry.id   AF-A0A0F7S0C2-F1
#
_cell.length_a   1.000
_cell.length_b   1.000
_cell.length_c   1.000
_cell.angle_alpha   90.00
_cell.angle_beta   90.00
_cell.angle_gamma   90.00
#
_symmetry.space_group_name_H-M   'P 1'
#
loop_
_entity.id
_entity.type
_entity.pdbx_description
1 polymer ?
#
loop_
_entity_poly.entity_id
_entity_poly.type
_entity_poly.pdbx_seq_one_letter_code
_entity_poly.pdbx_strand_id
1 'polypeptide(L)'
;MSTSADRTYEQQNDSALDALYSKVSSLRSVTIDIHNDSENQRAGLLSHTSDQFDNFGAQLQRTSNHFSRTIVNGARQHRLTLYIVGGFVDIDFYKAMDLDFTSVPKGGWEVDTSALKRAWRLKMAVTHPDRMVGRTDKEQQIGAQQSALINRAYETLLNPLPRAHYLLERHHAPEVSESDSLEDPELLMEVMELRERLEEAES
;
A
#
# COMPACT_ATOMS: atom_id res chain seq x y z
N MET A 1 -76.77 -44.56 25.66
CA MET A 1 -76.21 -45.14 24.43
C MET A 1 -75.24 -44.11 23.85
N SER A 2 -73.94 -44.20 24.14
CA SER A 2 -72.93 -43.37 23.47
C SER A 2 -72.82 -43.87 22.02
N THR A 3 -73.07 -42.96 21.09
CA THR A 3 -73.25 -43.22 19.65
C THR A 3 -71.89 -43.55 19.01
N SER A 4 -71.84 -44.41 18.00
CA SER A 4 -70.60 -44.82 17.31
C SER A 4 -69.70 -43.65 16.85
N ALA A 5 -70.28 -42.46 16.64
CA ALA A 5 -69.55 -41.24 16.35
C ALA A 5 -68.65 -40.78 17.51
N ASP A 6 -69.12 -40.88 18.75
CA ASP A 6 -68.43 -40.46 19.97
C ASP A 6 -67.14 -41.28 20.20
N ARG A 7 -67.25 -42.60 20.06
CA ARG A 7 -66.10 -43.52 20.09
C ARG A 7 -65.09 -43.26 18.97
N THR A 8 -65.58 -42.80 17.82
CA THR A 8 -64.69 -42.47 16.68
C THR A 8 -63.91 -41.19 16.98
N TYR A 9 -64.53 -40.19 17.62
CA TYR A 9 -63.83 -38.98 18.05
C TYR A 9 -62.83 -39.26 19.17
N GLU A 10 -63.18 -40.10 20.15
CA GLU A 10 -62.25 -40.53 21.21
C GLU A 10 -61.03 -41.26 20.62
N GLN A 11 -61.24 -42.22 19.70
CA GLN A 11 -60.15 -42.93 19.04
C GLN A 11 -59.26 -42.02 18.19
N GLN A 12 -59.85 -41.04 17.49
CA GLN A 12 -59.09 -40.05 16.73
C GLN A 12 -58.28 -39.14 17.66
N ASN A 13 -58.83 -38.78 18.81
CA ASN A 13 -58.15 -37.95 19.79
C ASN A 13 -56.98 -38.69 20.45
N ASP A 14 -57.16 -39.95 20.83
CA ASP A 14 -56.08 -40.79 21.37
C ASP A 14 -54.95 -40.99 20.36
N SER A 15 -55.30 -41.25 19.09
CA SER A 15 -54.31 -41.36 18.00
C SER A 15 -53.55 -40.05 17.76
N ALA A 16 -54.24 -38.91 17.86
CA ALA A 16 -53.62 -37.60 17.74
C ALA A 16 -52.71 -37.28 18.94
N LEU A 17 -53.09 -37.68 20.15
CA LEU A 17 -52.28 -37.56 21.34
C LEU A 17 -50.99 -38.39 21.23
N ASP A 18 -51.06 -39.63 20.78
CA ASP A 18 -49.88 -40.47 20.56
C ASP A 18 -48.94 -39.89 19.48
N ALA A 19 -49.52 -39.34 18.42
CA ALA A 19 -48.76 -38.62 17.40
C ALA A 19 -48.08 -37.35 17.95
N LEU A 20 -48.70 -36.64 18.89
CA LEU A 20 -48.10 -35.49 19.55
C LEU A 20 -47.00 -35.91 20.53
N TYR A 21 -47.22 -36.94 21.35
CA TYR A 21 -46.21 -37.45 22.28
C TYR A 21 -44.96 -37.94 21.57
N SER A 22 -45.11 -38.68 20.46
CA SER A 22 -43.97 -39.12 19.65
C SER A 22 -43.19 -37.95 19.05
N LYS A 23 -43.89 -36.90 18.57
CA LYS A 23 -43.24 -35.66 18.09
C LYS A 23 -42.52 -34.90 19.20
N VAL A 24 -43.11 -34.78 20.38
CA VAL A 24 -42.48 -34.10 21.53
C VAL A 24 -41.24 -34.87 21.99
N SER A 25 -41.31 -36.20 22.01
CA SER A 25 -40.18 -37.07 22.34
C SER A 25 -39.04 -36.95 21.33
N SER A 26 -39.34 -36.95 20.03
CA SER A 26 -38.32 -36.77 19.00
C SER A 26 -37.68 -35.38 19.06
N LEU A 27 -38.48 -34.32 19.29
CA LEU A 27 -37.96 -32.96 19.46
C LEU A 27 -37.04 -32.86 20.68
N ARG A 28 -37.41 -33.53 21.78
CA ARG A 28 -36.60 -33.57 23.00
C ARG A 28 -35.29 -34.32 22.78
N SER A 29 -35.31 -35.44 22.06
CA SER A 29 -34.09 -36.17 21.68
C SER A 29 -33.16 -35.27 20.85
N VAL A 30 -33.68 -34.65 19.79
CA VAL A 30 -32.91 -33.74 18.93
C VAL A 30 -32.33 -32.57 19.74
N THR A 31 -33.08 -32.03 20.69
CA THR A 31 -32.61 -30.93 21.55
C THR A 31 -31.47 -31.38 22.46
N ILE A 32 -31.58 -32.58 23.04
CA ILE A 32 -30.51 -33.16 23.88
C ILE A 32 -29.27 -33.46 23.03
N ASP A 33 -29.45 -34.01 21.84
CA ASP A 33 -28.36 -34.33 20.91
C ASP A 33 -27.62 -33.05 20.47
N ILE A 34 -28.35 -32.00 20.10
CA ILE A 34 -27.77 -30.69 19.77
C ILE A 34 -27.05 -30.07 20.98
N HIS A 35 -27.63 -30.18 22.17
CA HIS A 35 -27.02 -29.63 23.39
C HIS A 35 -25.71 -30.34 23.73
N ASN A 36 -25.69 -31.67 23.66
CA ASN A 36 -24.50 -32.48 23.90
C ASN A 36 -23.43 -32.26 22.81
N ASP A 37 -23.82 -32.12 21.55
CA ASP A 37 -22.91 -31.82 20.44
C ASP A 37 -22.29 -30.42 20.58
N SER A 38 -23.08 -29.41 20.97
CA SER A 38 -22.62 -28.04 21.20
C SER A 38 -21.60 -27.94 22.36
N GLU A 39 -21.83 -28.65 23.47
CA GLU A 39 -20.88 -28.68 24.60
C GLU A 39 -19.55 -29.37 24.21
N ASN A 40 -19.61 -30.46 23.45
CA ASN A 40 -18.41 -31.15 22.95
C ASN A 40 -17.63 -30.28 21.96
N GLN A 41 -18.32 -29.53 21.09
CA GLN A 41 -17.68 -28.58 20.16
C GLN A 41 -17.05 -27.40 20.90
N ARG A 42 -17.68 -26.85 21.96
CA ARG A 42 -17.08 -25.77 22.78
C ARG A 42 -15.75 -26.18 23.41
N ALA A 43 -15.61 -27.42 23.87
CA ALA A 43 -14.35 -27.93 24.42
C ALA A 43 -13.24 -28.07 23.36
N GLY A 44 -13.59 -28.48 22.14
CA GLY A 44 -12.64 -28.64 21.02
C GLY A 44 -12.30 -27.35 20.27
N LEU A 45 -13.18 -26.33 20.30
CA LEU A 45 -12.93 -25.05 19.63
C LEU A 45 -11.82 -24.24 20.32
N LEU A 46 -11.71 -24.32 21.64
CA LEU A 46 -10.67 -23.60 22.39
C LEU A 46 -9.26 -24.17 22.16
N SER A 47 -9.12 -25.49 22.04
CA SER A 47 -7.84 -26.12 21.71
C SER A 47 -7.43 -25.85 20.25
N HIS A 48 -8.36 -25.99 19.30
CA HIS A 48 -8.07 -25.72 17.90
C HIS A 48 -7.71 -24.25 17.64
N THR A 49 -8.33 -23.33 18.38
CA THR A 49 -8.04 -21.89 18.30
C THR A 49 -6.64 -21.57 18.86
N SER A 50 -6.24 -22.20 19.98
CA SER A 50 -4.88 -22.05 20.53
C SER A 50 -3.80 -22.51 19.55
N ASP A 51 -4.00 -23.69 18.95
CA ASP A 51 -3.05 -24.24 17.97
C ASP A 51 -2.93 -23.38 16.72
N GLN A 52 -4.03 -22.76 16.26
CA GLN A 52 -4.01 -21.81 15.15
C GLN A 52 -3.25 -20.52 15.50
N PHE A 53 -3.42 -20.01 16.72
CA PHE A 53 -2.68 -18.82 17.19
C PHE A 53 -1.19 -19.08 17.39
N ASP A 54 -0.82 -20.26 17.89
CA ASP A 54 0.59 -20.64 18.03
C ASP A 54 1.27 -20.81 16.67
N ASN A 55 0.57 -21.40 15.70
CA ASN A 55 1.06 -21.50 14.33
C ASN A 55 1.17 -20.13 13.65
N PHE A 56 0.22 -19.22 13.90
CA PHE A 56 0.30 -17.83 13.44
C PHE A 56 1.48 -17.08 14.07
N GLY A 57 1.69 -17.23 15.38
CA GLY A 57 2.85 -16.70 16.09
C GLY A 57 4.17 -17.22 15.53
N ALA A 58 4.26 -18.52 15.28
CA ALA A 58 5.43 -19.14 14.66
C ALA A 58 5.65 -18.69 13.19
N GLN A 59 4.58 -18.37 12.46
CA GLN A 59 4.67 -17.84 11.10
C GLN A 59 5.05 -16.35 11.09
N LEU A 60 4.55 -15.55 12.03
CA LEU A 60 5.00 -14.18 12.27
C LEU A 60 6.45 -14.12 12.71
N GLN A 61 6.89 -14.99 13.61
CA GLN A 61 8.29 -15.07 14.06
C GLN A 61 9.22 -15.38 12.88
N ARG A 62 8.82 -16.31 12.00
CA ARG A 62 9.57 -16.65 10.78
C ARG A 62 9.60 -15.50 9.78
N THR A 63 8.49 -14.79 9.63
CA THR A 63 8.38 -13.62 8.74
C THR A 63 9.17 -12.42 9.28
N SER A 64 9.15 -12.20 10.60
CA SER A 64 9.92 -11.17 11.31
C SER A 64 11.43 -11.40 11.20
N ASN A 65 11.89 -12.64 11.38
CA ASN A 65 13.29 -12.98 11.19
C ASN A 65 13.74 -12.90 9.72
N HIS A 66 12.85 -13.21 8.77
CA HIS A 66 13.10 -13.02 7.35
C HIS A 66 13.15 -11.53 6.97
N PHE A 67 12.24 -10.71 7.50
CA PHE A 67 12.19 -9.25 7.31
C PHE A 67 13.41 -8.54 7.93
N SER A 68 13.82 -8.94 9.13
CA SER A 68 15.01 -8.40 9.79
C SER A 68 16.29 -8.70 9.00
N ARG A 69 16.41 -9.90 8.42
CA ARG A 69 17.57 -10.28 7.59
C ARG A 69 17.56 -9.65 6.19
N THR A 70 16.40 -9.41 5.58
CA THR A 70 16.30 -8.71 4.28
C THR A 70 16.55 -7.20 4.42
N ILE A 71 16.19 -6.60 5.56
CA ILE A 71 16.45 -5.19 5.85
C ILE A 71 17.92 -4.92 6.17
N VAL A 72 18.60 -5.81 6.91
CA VAL A 72 19.97 -5.58 7.36
C VAL A 72 21.02 -5.81 6.27
N ASN A 73 20.78 -6.71 5.30
CA ASN A 73 21.75 -7.02 4.24
C ASN A 73 21.36 -6.54 2.83
N GLY A 74 20.09 -6.14 2.59
CA GLY A 74 19.59 -5.64 1.31
C GLY A 74 19.39 -4.12 1.24
N ALA A 75 19.97 -3.39 2.20
CA ALA A 75 19.59 -2.03 2.62
C ALA A 75 19.65 -0.92 1.56
N ARG A 76 20.13 -1.18 0.33
CA ARG A 76 20.12 -0.17 -0.74
C ARG A 76 18.95 -0.30 -1.73
N GLN A 77 18.51 -1.51 -2.07
CA GLN A 77 17.49 -1.71 -3.12
C GLN A 77 16.05 -1.75 -2.57
N HIS A 78 15.86 -2.25 -1.35
CA HIS A 78 14.51 -2.42 -0.78
C HIS A 78 13.98 -1.21 0.00
N ARG A 79 14.82 -0.20 0.29
CA ARG A 79 14.34 1.03 0.95
C ARG A 79 13.32 1.76 0.10
N LEU A 80 13.54 1.84 -1.21
CA LEU A 80 12.59 2.46 -2.16
C LEU A 80 11.24 1.72 -2.17
N THR A 81 11.26 0.39 -2.14
CA THR A 81 10.04 -0.44 -2.08
C THR A 81 9.27 -0.20 -0.77
N LEU A 82 9.98 -0.06 0.36
CA LEU A 82 9.38 0.25 1.66
C LEU A 82 8.69 1.63 1.69
N TYR A 83 9.27 2.64 1.03
CA TYR A 83 8.66 3.98 0.94
C TYR A 83 7.38 3.99 0.10
N ILE A 84 7.33 3.19 -0.97
CA ILE A 84 6.16 3.13 -1.86
C ILE A 84 4.97 2.40 -1.20
N VAL A 85 5.23 1.37 -0.39
CA VAL A 85 4.18 0.60 0.30
C VAL A 85 3.67 1.31 1.57
N GLY A 86 4.48 2.18 2.18
CA GLY A 86 4.18 2.84 3.46
C GLY A 86 3.37 4.14 3.39
N GLY A 87 3.11 4.70 2.20
CA GLY A 87 2.26 5.90 2.05
C GLY A 87 2.77 7.17 2.74
N PHE A 88 4.05 7.25 3.12
CA PHE A 88 4.63 8.46 3.68
C PHE A 88 5.32 9.28 2.58
N VAL A 89 4.63 10.36 2.22
CA VAL A 89 5.08 11.45 1.34
C VAL A 89 6.31 12.11 1.96
N ASP A 90 7.48 11.86 1.37
CA ASP A 90 8.69 12.73 1.36
C ASP A 90 9.87 11.92 0.83
N ILE A 91 9.80 11.54 -0.45
CA ILE A 91 10.94 10.91 -1.10
C ILE A 91 11.94 12.00 -1.46
N ASP A 92 13.02 12.06 -0.68
CA ASP A 92 14.16 12.91 -0.95
C ASP A 92 14.87 12.45 -2.24
N PHE A 93 14.84 13.28 -3.29
CA PHE A 93 15.45 12.97 -4.60
C PHE A 93 16.98 12.82 -4.49
N TYR A 94 17.62 13.51 -3.54
CA TYR A 94 19.04 13.32 -3.29
C TYR A 94 19.31 11.91 -2.75
N LYS A 95 18.53 11.45 -1.76
CA LYS A 95 18.64 10.09 -1.23
C LYS A 95 18.26 9.03 -2.26
N ALA A 96 17.26 9.29 -3.09
CA ALA A 96 16.89 8.40 -4.19
C ALA A 96 18.07 8.18 -5.16
N MET A 97 18.92 9.20 -5.32
CA MET A 97 20.14 9.17 -6.13
C MET A 97 21.41 8.74 -5.42
N ASP A 98 21.32 8.25 -4.17
CA ASP A 98 22.47 7.95 -3.31
C ASP A 98 23.42 9.16 -3.12
N LEU A 99 22.88 10.37 -3.24
CA LEU A 99 23.58 11.62 -2.94
C LEU A 99 23.20 12.04 -1.51
N ASP A 100 24.20 12.39 -0.71
CA ASP A 100 23.93 13.04 0.57
C ASP A 100 23.70 14.52 0.31
N PHE A 101 22.48 15.01 0.58
CA PHE A 101 22.14 16.43 0.43
C PHE A 101 23.14 17.34 1.16
N THR A 102 23.63 16.91 2.34
CA THR A 102 24.59 17.70 3.14
C THR A 102 25.97 17.79 2.51
N SER A 103 26.30 16.88 1.59
CA SER A 103 27.55 16.88 0.84
C SER A 103 27.52 17.80 -0.39
N VAL A 104 26.33 18.26 -0.81
CA VAL A 104 26.19 19.08 -2.00
C VAL A 104 26.37 20.56 -1.63
N PRO A 105 27.30 21.29 -2.28
CA PRO A 105 27.54 22.71 -1.99
C PRO A 105 26.32 23.59 -2.25
N LYS A 106 26.31 24.78 -1.63
CA LYS A 106 25.23 25.78 -1.74
C LYS A 106 23.84 25.21 -1.43
N GLY A 107 23.74 24.41 -0.37
CA GLY A 107 22.46 23.86 0.11
C GLY A 107 21.78 22.94 -0.91
N GLY A 108 22.54 22.16 -1.69
CA GLY A 108 21.97 21.25 -2.68
C GLY A 108 21.98 21.77 -4.12
N TRP A 109 22.30 23.05 -4.36
CA TRP A 109 22.20 23.62 -5.71
C TRP A 109 23.27 23.09 -6.68
N GLU A 110 24.52 22.97 -6.24
CA GLU A 110 25.65 22.60 -7.11
C GLU A 110 25.78 21.08 -7.27
N VAL A 111 24.87 20.50 -8.06
CA VAL A 111 24.88 19.08 -8.38
C VAL A 111 25.88 18.76 -9.49
N ASP A 112 26.82 17.83 -9.24
CA ASP A 112 27.68 17.25 -10.28
C ASP A 112 26.84 16.37 -11.23
N THR A 113 26.60 16.88 -12.44
CA THR A 113 25.83 16.19 -13.49
C THR A 113 26.47 14.87 -13.92
N SER A 114 27.80 14.74 -13.82
CA SER A 114 28.51 13.50 -14.14
C SER A 114 28.28 12.44 -13.06
N ALA A 115 28.35 12.82 -11.78
CA ALA A 115 27.99 11.92 -10.67
C ALA A 115 26.52 11.50 -10.74
N LEU A 116 25.62 12.45 -10.99
CA LEU A 116 24.19 12.20 -11.13
C LEU A 116 23.90 11.19 -12.25
N LYS A 117 24.51 11.38 -13.43
CA LYS A 117 24.37 10.45 -14.57
C LYS A 117 24.97 9.08 -14.30
N ARG A 118 26.05 8.97 -13.51
CA ARG A 118 26.60 7.68 -13.08
C ARG A 118 25.63 6.95 -12.14
N ALA A 119 25.11 7.65 -11.13
CA ALA A 119 24.15 7.10 -10.17
C ALA A 119 22.86 6.63 -10.87
N TRP A 120 22.31 7.45 -11.77
CA TRP A 120 21.14 7.12 -12.58
C TRP A 120 21.36 5.83 -13.39
N ARG A 121 22.48 5.72 -14.11
CA ARG A 121 22.81 4.50 -14.90
C ARG A 121 22.89 3.25 -14.02
N LEU A 122 23.52 3.35 -12.85
CA LEU A 122 23.65 2.21 -11.93
C LEU A 122 22.29 1.75 -11.39
N LYS A 123 21.38 2.67 -11.10
CA LYS A 123 20.05 2.36 -10.58
C LYS A 123 19.14 1.80 -11.67
N MET A 124 19.09 2.46 -12.84
CA MET A 124 18.35 1.98 -14.00
C MET A 124 18.84 0.62 -14.47
N ALA A 125 20.12 0.31 -14.28
CA ALA A 125 20.64 -1.03 -14.57
C ALA A 125 19.96 -2.14 -13.74
N VAL A 126 19.34 -1.84 -12.60
CA VAL A 126 18.66 -2.85 -11.76
C VAL A 126 17.15 -2.79 -11.93
N THR A 127 16.59 -1.59 -12.07
CA THR A 127 15.14 -1.35 -11.97
C THR A 127 14.43 -1.25 -13.32
N HIS A 128 15.13 -1.29 -14.45
CA HIS A 128 14.50 -1.14 -15.77
C HIS A 128 13.48 -2.25 -16.06
N PRO A 129 12.28 -1.93 -16.59
CA PRO A 129 11.26 -2.93 -16.94
C PRO A 129 11.77 -4.07 -17.81
N ASP A 130 12.60 -3.79 -18.83
CA ASP A 130 13.22 -4.80 -19.69
C ASP A 130 14.07 -5.84 -18.94
N ARG A 131 14.59 -5.49 -17.75
CA ARG A 131 15.36 -6.42 -16.89
C ARG A 131 14.49 -7.21 -15.91
N MET A 132 13.23 -6.83 -15.78
CA MET A 132 12.24 -7.48 -14.92
C MET A 132 11.38 -8.50 -15.69
N VAL A 133 11.60 -8.66 -16.99
CA VAL A 133 10.92 -9.65 -17.84
C VAL A 133 11.18 -11.05 -17.28
N GLY A 134 10.11 -11.76 -16.89
CA GLY A 134 10.17 -13.10 -16.27
C GLY A 134 10.14 -13.11 -14.73
N ARG A 135 10.04 -11.95 -14.09
CA ARG A 135 9.75 -11.83 -12.64
C ARG A 135 8.25 -11.96 -12.35
N THR A 136 7.87 -12.08 -11.09
CA THR A 136 6.45 -12.06 -10.70
C THR A 136 5.79 -10.72 -11.03
N ASP A 137 4.48 -10.69 -11.26
CA ASP A 137 3.75 -9.45 -11.59
C ASP A 137 3.96 -8.35 -10.54
N LYS A 138 4.03 -8.74 -9.25
CA LYS A 138 4.32 -7.81 -8.15
C LYS A 138 5.71 -7.20 -8.25
N GLU A 139 6.73 -8.01 -8.54
CA GLU A 139 8.10 -7.51 -8.71
C GLU A 139 8.24 -6.61 -9.93
N GLN A 140 7.57 -6.94 -11.05
CA GLN A 140 7.54 -6.10 -12.25
C GLN A 140 6.89 -4.74 -11.96
N GLN A 141 5.76 -4.73 -11.25
CA GLN A 141 5.08 -3.50 -10.86
C GLN A 141 5.95 -2.63 -9.93
N ILE A 142 6.62 -3.25 -8.94
CA ILE A 142 7.56 -2.55 -8.06
C ILE A 142 8.72 -1.97 -8.89
N GLY A 143 9.32 -2.75 -9.79
CA GLY A 143 10.41 -2.28 -10.66
C GLY A 143 10.00 -1.10 -11.53
N ALA A 144 8.80 -1.14 -12.12
CA ALA A 144 8.25 -0.03 -12.89
C ALA A 144 8.11 1.25 -12.03
N GLN A 145 7.52 1.15 -10.84
CA GLN A 145 7.40 2.29 -9.92
C GLN A 145 8.76 2.84 -9.49
N GLN A 146 9.74 1.95 -9.23
CA GLN A 146 11.09 2.38 -8.88
C GLN A 146 11.78 3.11 -10.04
N SER A 147 11.68 2.59 -11.26
CA SER A 147 12.26 3.22 -12.44
C SER A 147 11.67 4.61 -12.72
N ALA A 148 10.34 4.76 -12.58
CA ALA A 148 9.66 6.04 -12.72
C ALA A 148 10.17 7.07 -11.70
N LEU A 149 10.32 6.66 -10.44
CA LEU A 149 10.84 7.53 -9.38
C LEU A 149 12.30 7.95 -9.62
N ILE A 150 13.16 7.02 -10.06
CA ILE A 150 14.56 7.30 -10.39
C ILE A 150 14.66 8.28 -11.56
N ASN A 151 13.84 8.11 -12.60
CA ASN A 151 13.78 9.03 -13.72
C ASN A 151 13.31 10.42 -13.30
N ARG A 152 12.23 10.50 -12.52
CA ARG A 152 11.75 11.79 -11.98
C ARG A 152 12.83 12.49 -11.17
N ALA A 153 13.47 11.78 -10.23
CA ALA A 153 14.56 12.36 -9.43
C ALA A 153 15.73 12.82 -10.30
N TYR A 154 16.06 12.07 -11.37
CA TYR A 154 17.11 12.44 -12.32
C TYR A 154 16.77 13.73 -13.05
N GLU A 155 15.59 13.80 -13.65
CA GLU A 155 15.13 14.94 -14.45
C GLU A 155 14.99 16.21 -13.59
N THR A 156 14.45 16.07 -12.37
CA THR A 156 14.33 17.19 -11.43
C THR A 156 15.71 17.69 -11.00
N LEU A 157 16.62 16.80 -10.62
CA LEU A 157 17.96 17.21 -10.19
C LEU A 157 18.86 17.62 -11.36
N LEU A 158 18.59 17.22 -12.60
CA LEU A 158 19.39 17.59 -13.76
C LEU A 158 19.09 19.03 -14.21
N ASN A 159 17.81 19.39 -14.28
CA ASN A 159 17.37 20.66 -14.83
C ASN A 159 17.35 21.77 -13.74
N PRO A 160 17.95 22.95 -13.99
CA PRO A 160 18.06 24.00 -12.98
C PRO A 160 16.72 24.50 -12.42
N LEU A 161 15.72 24.71 -13.30
CA LEU A 161 14.42 25.24 -12.89
C LEU A 161 13.63 24.24 -12.01
N PRO A 162 13.38 22.98 -12.43
CA PRO A 162 12.80 21.96 -11.56
C PRO A 162 13.59 21.73 -10.26
N ARG A 163 14.93 21.82 -10.30
CA ARG A 163 15.78 21.72 -9.11
C ARG A 163 15.50 22.86 -8.14
N ALA A 164 15.33 24.08 -8.64
CA ALA A 164 15.04 25.24 -7.81
C ALA A 164 13.69 25.08 -7.10
N HIS A 165 12.62 24.74 -7.84
CA HIS A 165 11.31 24.46 -7.26
C HIS A 165 11.39 23.35 -6.20
N TYR A 166 12.07 22.25 -6.50
CA TYR A 166 12.25 21.15 -5.55
C TYR A 166 12.99 21.57 -4.27
N LEU A 167 14.03 22.41 -4.39
CA LEU A 167 14.73 22.95 -3.23
C LEU A 167 13.85 23.90 -2.42
N LEU A 168 13.04 24.74 -3.07
CA LEU A 168 12.08 25.63 -2.42
C LEU A 168 11.03 24.84 -1.64
N GLU A 169 10.41 23.83 -2.27
CA GLU A 169 9.47 22.91 -1.62
C GLU A 169 10.09 22.25 -0.39
N ARG A 170 11.31 21.72 -0.52
CA ARG A 170 12.05 21.11 0.59
C ARG A 170 12.28 22.07 1.75
N HIS A 171 12.56 23.33 1.45
CA HIS A 171 12.75 24.37 2.46
C HIS A 171 11.44 24.97 2.98
N HIS A 172 10.29 24.41 2.58
CA HIS A 172 8.96 24.89 2.96
C HIS A 172 8.73 26.36 2.56
N ALA A 173 9.36 26.78 1.46
CA ALA A 173 9.15 28.10 0.87
C ALA A 173 7.79 28.13 0.15
N PRO A 174 7.16 29.33 0.00
CA PRO A 174 5.94 29.47 -0.77
C PRO A 174 6.17 29.03 -2.22
N GLU A 175 5.18 28.36 -2.80
CA GLU A 175 5.17 28.03 -4.22
C GLU A 175 5.13 29.33 -5.02
N VAL A 176 6.10 29.50 -5.93
CA VAL A 176 6.17 30.65 -6.83
C VAL A 176 5.56 30.23 -8.16
N SER A 177 4.45 30.85 -8.53
CA SER A 177 3.75 30.62 -9.79
C SER A 177 4.22 31.62 -10.85
N GLU A 178 4.18 31.24 -12.13
CA GLU A 178 4.35 32.19 -13.25
C GLU A 178 3.29 33.30 -13.25
N SER A 179 2.15 33.06 -12.59
CA SER A 179 1.08 34.05 -12.41
C SER A 179 1.33 35.03 -11.27
N ASP A 180 2.35 34.80 -10.43
CA ASP A 180 2.67 35.74 -9.37
C ASP A 180 3.17 37.03 -10.00
N SER A 181 2.55 38.15 -9.62
CA SER A 181 2.87 39.44 -10.18
C SER A 181 4.34 39.75 -9.89
N LEU A 182 5.11 40.01 -10.95
CA LEU A 182 6.45 40.57 -10.80
C LEU A 182 6.29 41.95 -10.14
N GLU A 183 6.69 42.04 -8.87
CA GLU A 183 6.66 43.31 -8.11
C GLU A 183 7.82 44.24 -8.51
N ASP A 184 8.76 43.76 -9.33
CA ASP A 184 9.92 44.50 -9.82
C ASP A 184 9.62 45.19 -11.18
N PRO A 185 9.47 46.53 -11.19
CA PRO A 185 9.16 47.28 -12.41
C PRO A 185 10.30 47.26 -13.45
N GLU A 186 11.56 47.11 -13.03
CA GLU A 186 12.71 47.10 -13.93
C GLU A 186 12.75 45.79 -14.73
N LEU A 187 12.56 44.66 -14.04
CA LEU A 187 12.44 43.35 -14.67
C LEU A 187 11.22 43.27 -15.61
N LEU A 188 10.08 43.86 -15.22
CA LEU A 188 8.90 43.88 -16.07
C LEU A 188 9.15 44.62 -17.39
N MET A 189 9.84 45.77 -17.33
CA MET A 189 10.22 46.54 -18.51
C MET A 189 11.14 45.73 -19.43
N GLU A 190 12.15 45.05 -18.87
CA GLU A 190 13.06 44.17 -19.62
C GLU A 190 12.29 43.03 -20.32
N VAL A 191 11.36 42.37 -19.62
CA VAL A 191 10.54 41.29 -20.20
C VAL A 191 9.65 41.80 -21.34
N MET A 192 9.08 42.99 -21.19
CA MET A 192 8.27 43.61 -22.25
C MET A 192 9.11 43.95 -23.48
N GLU A 193 10.30 44.55 -23.31
CA GLU A 193 11.22 44.87 -24.41
C GLU A 193 11.70 43.60 -25.14
N LEU A 194 11.99 42.53 -24.41
CA LEU A 194 12.36 41.24 -25.00
C LEU A 194 11.22 40.63 -25.81
N ARG A 195 9.97 40.78 -25.37
CA ARG A 195 8.79 40.31 -26.12
C ARG A 195 8.60 41.10 -27.41
N GLU A 196 8.72 42.43 -27.36
CA GLU A 196 8.62 43.29 -28.55
C GLU A 196 9.68 42.91 -29.59
N ARG A 197 10.93 42.71 -29.18
CA ARG A 197 12.02 42.27 -30.06
C ARG A 197 11.82 40.87 -30.66
N LEU A 198 11.14 39.97 -29.95
CA LEU A 198 10.81 38.64 -30.46
C LEU A 198 9.72 38.73 -31.54
N GLU A 199 8.68 39.53 -31.30
CA GLU A 199 7.61 39.77 -32.27
C GLU A 199 8.13 40.43 -33.56
N GLU A 200 9.07 41.38 -33.44
CA GLU A 200 9.75 41.98 -34.60
C GLU A 200 10.59 40.98 -35.41
N ALA A 201 11.21 39.99 -34.75
CA ALA A 201 12.06 38.99 -35.40
C ALA A 201 11.27 37.85 -36.05
N GLU A 202 10.04 37.60 -35.60
CA GLU A 202 9.11 36.62 -36.18
C GLU A 202 8.26 37.21 -37.33
N SER A 203 8.25 38.54 -37.49
CA SER A 203 7.58 39.27 -38.58
C SER A 203 8.47 39.50 -39.81
#